data_AF-A0A0F3NEJ4-F1
#
_entry.id   AF-A0A0F3NEJ4-F1
#
_cell.length_a   1.000
_cell.length_b   1.000
_cell.length_c   1.000
_cell.angle_alpha   90.00
_cell.angle_beta   90.00
_cell.angle_gamma   90.00
#
_symmetry.space_group_name_H-M   'P 1'
#
loop_
_entity.id
_entity.type
_entity.pdbx_description
1 polymer ?
#
loop_
_entity_poly.entity_id
_entity_poly.type
_entity_poly.pdbx_seq_one_letter_code
_entity_poly.pdbx_strand_id
1 'polypeptide(L)'
;MHLMLLSYGDSQCILLPVNSCSYNKELNICHTENPNIDMRLLSLVGNSIFSEDLYRSKFDDYSIVTNAKSVENMVFLYGKNPGCQHVYLVFICPISVMRTVFQQGIVLGSSNFVSAEVLDQSMFNESSENKTLSLFTLVSNKIRIATKSPVSRLTQFSYFSSNGELFHTSYKTTVLKSVSVNPTTNAQRYFMRLQ
;
A
#
# COMPACT_ATOMS: atom_id res chain seq x y z
N MET A 1 -8.00 -7.08 -10.99
CA MET A 1 -7.30 -5.80 -10.75
C MET A 1 -5.86 -6.02 -11.20
N HIS A 2 -5.26 -5.17 -12.02
CA HIS A 2 -3.85 -5.33 -12.44
C HIS A 2 -3.12 -3.99 -12.34
N LEU A 3 -2.20 -3.88 -11.37
CA LEU A 3 -1.42 -2.68 -11.13
C LEU A 3 0.07 -2.95 -11.33
N MET A 4 0.80 -1.92 -11.76
CA MET A 4 2.26 -1.93 -11.88
C MET A 4 2.86 -0.87 -10.95
N LEU A 5 3.90 -1.25 -10.20
CA LEU A 5 4.68 -0.32 -9.39
C LEU A 5 5.80 0.30 -10.21
N LEU A 6 5.87 1.63 -10.20
CA LEU A 6 6.91 2.39 -10.86
C LEU A 6 7.52 3.41 -9.89
N SER A 7 8.80 3.72 -10.10
CA SER A 7 9.46 4.84 -9.42
C SER A 7 8.90 6.17 -9.93
N TYR A 8 8.61 7.09 -9.01
CA TYR A 8 7.96 8.36 -9.32
C TYR A 8 8.60 9.51 -8.54
N GLY A 9 9.24 10.44 -9.24
CA GLY A 9 10.07 11.48 -8.63
C GLY A 9 11.19 10.90 -7.75
N ASP A 10 11.79 11.75 -6.92
CA ASP A 10 13.04 11.41 -6.22
C ASP A 10 12.88 10.39 -5.08
N SER A 11 11.66 10.23 -4.54
CA SER A 11 11.46 9.44 -3.31
C SER A 11 10.06 8.82 -3.19
N GLN A 12 9.29 8.76 -4.28
CA GLN A 12 7.92 8.23 -4.25
C GLN A 12 7.80 7.06 -5.23
N CYS A 13 6.73 6.30 -5.05
CA CYS A 13 6.30 5.31 -6.02
C CYS A 13 4.94 5.70 -6.58
N ILE A 14 4.61 5.16 -7.74
CA ILE A 14 3.26 5.24 -8.28
C ILE A 14 2.80 3.82 -8.63
N LEU A 15 1.57 3.51 -8.22
CA LEU A 15 0.84 2.34 -8.71
C LEU A 15 -0.04 2.79 -9.86
N LEU A 16 0.11 2.17 -11.02
CA LEU A 16 -0.70 2.47 -12.20
C LEU A 16 -1.34 1.21 -12.79
N PRO A 17 -2.50 1.30 -13.44
CA PRO A 17 -3.06 0.18 -14.19
C PRO A 17 -2.06 -0.33 -15.24
N VAL A 18 -1.84 -1.66 -15.30
CA VAL A 18 -0.85 -2.25 -16.24
C VAL A 18 -1.11 -1.82 -17.68
N ASN A 19 -2.38 -1.71 -18.08
CA ASN A 19 -2.78 -1.34 -19.44
C ASN A 19 -2.49 0.12 -19.80
N SER A 20 -2.18 0.96 -18.82
CA SER A 20 -1.79 2.36 -19.02
C SER A 20 -0.28 2.56 -19.14
N CYS A 21 0.50 1.47 -19.06
CA CYS A 21 1.97 1.50 -19.02
C CYS A 21 2.57 0.76 -20.23
N SER A 22 3.51 1.41 -20.93
CA SER A 22 4.32 0.82 -21.98
C SER A 22 5.79 0.82 -21.56
N TYR A 23 6.49 -0.31 -21.70
CA TYR A 23 7.87 -0.43 -21.26
C TYR A 23 8.85 -0.32 -22.43
N ASN A 24 9.76 0.66 -22.35
CA ASN A 24 10.88 0.80 -23.27
C ASN A 24 12.09 0.00 -22.73
N LYS A 25 12.44 -1.09 -23.42
CA LYS A 25 13.54 -1.98 -23.06
C LYS A 25 14.91 -1.32 -23.18
N GLU A 26 15.10 -0.45 -24.15
CA GLU A 26 16.39 0.19 -24.44
C GLU A 26 16.76 1.19 -23.35
N LEU A 27 15.77 1.90 -22.82
CA LEU A 27 15.94 2.91 -21.78
C LEU A 27 15.72 2.37 -20.36
N ASN A 28 15.23 1.13 -20.22
CA ASN A 28 14.77 0.55 -18.95
C ASN A 28 13.81 1.49 -18.19
N ILE A 29 12.84 2.05 -18.91
CA ILE A 29 11.86 3.01 -18.38
C ILE A 29 10.45 2.63 -18.86
N CYS A 30 9.46 2.84 -18.00
CA CYS A 30 8.05 2.81 -18.39
C CYS A 30 7.57 4.21 -18.78
N HIS A 31 6.67 4.26 -19.76
CA HIS A 31 5.96 5.43 -20.23
C HIS A 31 4.45 5.17 -20.14
N THR A 32 3.67 6.23 -20.14
CA THR A 32 2.21 6.23 -20.07
C THR A 32 1.65 7.13 -21.17
N GLU A 33 0.33 7.18 -21.31
CA GLU A 33 -0.31 8.14 -22.22
C GLU A 33 -0.40 9.55 -21.62
N ASN A 34 0.09 9.76 -20.40
CA ASN A 34 0.03 11.03 -19.69
C ASN A 34 1.43 11.65 -19.55
N PRO A 35 1.75 12.70 -20.34
CA PRO A 35 3.05 13.36 -20.30
C PRO A 35 3.46 13.87 -18.91
N ASN A 36 2.50 14.28 -18.08
CA ASN A 36 2.79 14.79 -16.73
C ASN A 36 3.26 13.68 -15.78
N ILE A 37 2.77 12.45 -15.98
CA ILE A 37 3.24 11.29 -15.24
C ILE A 37 4.62 10.90 -15.76
N ASP A 38 4.77 10.81 -17.08
CA ASP A 38 6.01 10.39 -17.74
C ASP A 38 7.21 11.26 -17.40
N MET A 39 7.03 12.59 -17.33
CA MET A 39 8.08 13.52 -16.90
C MET A 39 8.62 13.25 -15.50
N ARG A 40 7.88 12.50 -14.67
CA ARG A 40 8.25 12.17 -13.28
C ARG A 40 8.57 10.70 -13.11
N LEU A 41 8.38 9.86 -14.13
CA LEU A 41 8.83 8.48 -14.08
C LEU A 41 10.35 8.46 -14.22
N LEU A 42 11.00 7.79 -13.27
CA LEU A 42 12.46 7.67 -13.27
C LEU A 42 12.86 6.24 -13.63
N SER A 43 13.98 6.11 -14.36
CA SER A 43 14.73 4.86 -14.36
C SER A 43 15.39 4.70 -12.99
N LEU A 44 15.45 3.48 -12.45
CA LEU A 44 16.31 3.24 -11.29
C LEU A 44 17.76 3.25 -11.76
N VAL A 45 18.39 4.39 -11.53
CA VAL A 45 19.85 4.50 -11.56
C VAL A 45 20.26 4.73 -10.11
N GLY A 46 20.93 3.74 -9.53
CA GLY A 46 21.43 3.62 -8.16
C GLY A 46 21.20 4.82 -7.22
N ASN A 47 20.39 4.58 -6.16
CA ASN A 47 20.09 5.42 -4.97
C ASN A 47 18.61 5.74 -4.74
N SER A 48 17.68 5.04 -5.40
CA SER A 48 16.27 5.13 -5.00
C SER A 48 16.06 4.43 -3.65
N ILE A 49 15.18 5.00 -2.81
CA ILE A 49 14.73 4.40 -1.53
C ILE A 49 14.02 3.04 -1.77
N PHE A 50 13.60 2.79 -3.00
CA PHE A 50 12.95 1.56 -3.44
C PHE A 50 13.96 0.60 -4.07
N SER A 51 13.89 -0.66 -3.64
CA SER A 51 14.71 -1.73 -4.22
C SER A 51 14.42 -1.85 -5.73
N GLU A 52 15.48 -2.01 -6.52
CA GLU A 52 15.38 -2.36 -7.94
C GLU A 52 14.52 -3.63 -8.13
N ASP A 53 14.53 -4.54 -7.15
CA ASP A 53 13.74 -5.77 -7.17
C ASP A 53 12.22 -5.53 -7.16
N LEU A 54 11.76 -4.34 -6.73
CA LEU A 54 10.34 -3.99 -6.70
C LEU A 54 9.89 -3.27 -7.97
N TYR A 55 10.81 -2.78 -8.78
CA TYR A 55 10.48 -2.02 -9.98
C TYR A 55 9.73 -2.86 -11.00
N ARG A 56 8.67 -2.26 -11.57
CA ARG A 56 7.78 -2.90 -12.54
C ARG A 56 7.10 -4.17 -12.01
N SER A 57 7.05 -4.33 -10.70
CA SER A 57 6.25 -5.37 -10.06
C SER A 57 4.80 -5.23 -10.48
N LYS A 58 4.20 -6.34 -10.90
CA LYS A 58 2.80 -6.44 -11.30
C LYS A 58 2.03 -7.13 -10.19
N PHE A 59 0.98 -6.46 -9.71
CA PHE A 59 0.07 -6.97 -8.71
C PHE A 59 -1.26 -7.34 -9.36
N ASP A 60 -1.71 -8.55 -9.10
CA ASP A 60 -2.94 -9.13 -9.66
C ASP A 60 -3.91 -9.64 -8.60
N ASP A 61 -3.45 -9.79 -7.36
CA ASP A 61 -4.25 -10.19 -6.22
C ASP A 61 -4.13 -9.18 -5.07
N TYR A 62 -5.16 -9.11 -4.23
CA TYR A 62 -5.20 -8.19 -3.10
C TYR A 62 -6.10 -8.68 -1.96
N SER A 63 -5.85 -8.13 -0.78
CA SER A 63 -6.72 -8.25 0.38
C SER A 63 -6.86 -6.91 1.07
N ILE A 64 -7.98 -6.69 1.74
CA ILE A 64 -8.29 -5.45 2.45
C ILE A 64 -8.43 -5.76 3.92
N VAL A 65 -7.74 -4.99 4.75
CA VAL A 65 -7.96 -4.95 6.19
C VAL A 65 -8.58 -3.60 6.54
N THR A 66 -9.72 -3.64 7.19
CA THR A 66 -10.48 -2.43 7.55
C THR A 66 -11.03 -2.51 8.96
N ASN A 67 -11.49 -1.38 9.48
CA ASN A 67 -12.12 -1.26 10.78
C ASN A 67 -13.29 -0.29 10.64
N ALA A 68 -14.45 -0.64 11.20
CA ALA A 68 -15.68 0.15 11.12
C ALA A 68 -15.54 1.62 11.59
N LYS A 69 -14.56 1.92 12.45
CA LYS A 69 -14.30 3.28 12.95
C LYS A 69 -13.26 4.05 12.11
N SER A 70 -12.58 3.36 11.20
CA SER A 70 -11.61 3.95 10.27
C SER A 70 -12.31 4.40 8.99
N VAL A 71 -11.88 5.54 8.44
CA VAL A 71 -12.28 5.96 7.08
C VAL A 71 -11.28 5.50 6.01
N GLU A 72 -10.31 4.70 6.42
CA GLU A 72 -9.18 4.23 5.62
C GLU A 72 -9.13 2.71 5.63
N ASN A 73 -8.81 2.15 4.46
CA ASN A 73 -8.49 0.75 4.25
C ASN A 73 -6.97 0.56 4.23
N MET A 74 -6.53 -0.55 4.80
CA MET A 74 -5.19 -1.08 4.59
C MET A 74 -5.26 -2.08 3.45
N VAL A 75 -4.55 -1.80 2.38
CA VAL A 75 -4.57 -2.61 1.16
C VAL A 75 -3.28 -3.40 1.09
N PHE A 76 -3.40 -4.71 0.97
CA PHE A 76 -2.31 -5.64 0.76
C PHE A 76 -2.38 -6.10 -0.68
N LEU A 77 -1.36 -5.79 -1.47
CA LEU A 77 -1.23 -6.24 -2.86
C LEU A 77 -0.20 -7.35 -2.95
N TYR A 78 -0.50 -8.34 -3.79
CA TYR A 78 0.34 -9.49 -4.06
C TYR A 78 0.60 -9.62 -5.55
N GLY A 79 1.82 -9.99 -5.91
CA GLY A 79 2.25 -9.95 -7.28
C GLY A 79 3.62 -10.55 -7.52
N LYS A 80 4.19 -10.25 -8.69
CA LYS A 80 5.53 -10.67 -9.08
C LYS A 80 6.32 -9.53 -9.72
N ASN A 81 7.62 -9.51 -9.47
CA ASN A 81 8.55 -8.65 -10.18
C ASN A 81 8.94 -9.23 -11.56
N PRO A 82 9.65 -8.49 -12.43
CA PRO A 82 10.12 -9.00 -13.72
C PRO A 82 11.02 -10.23 -13.62
N GLY A 83 11.71 -10.42 -12.49
CA GLY A 83 12.49 -11.62 -12.17
C GLY A 83 11.66 -12.81 -11.67
N CYS A 84 10.34 -12.75 -11.76
CA CYS A 84 9.38 -13.77 -11.31
C CYS A 84 9.40 -14.06 -9.80
N GLN A 85 10.02 -13.21 -8.99
CA GLN A 85 9.96 -13.30 -7.53
C GLN A 85 8.63 -12.77 -7.03
N HIS A 86 8.07 -13.44 -6.02
CA HIS A 86 6.84 -13.00 -5.37
C HIS A 86 7.11 -11.74 -4.54
N VAL A 87 6.25 -10.74 -4.65
CA VAL A 87 6.38 -9.46 -3.95
C VAL A 87 5.07 -9.08 -3.27
N TYR A 88 5.17 -8.26 -2.24
CA TYR A 88 4.02 -7.65 -1.60
C TYR A 88 4.17 -6.12 -1.53
N LEU A 89 3.04 -5.44 -1.43
CA LEU A 89 2.97 -4.00 -1.18
C LEU A 89 1.79 -3.69 -0.27
N VAL A 90 2.05 -2.94 0.80
CA VAL A 90 1.06 -2.48 1.77
C VAL A 90 0.98 -0.97 1.75
N PHE A 91 -0.24 -0.45 1.60
CA PHE A 91 -0.52 0.98 1.70
C PHE A 91 -1.88 1.24 2.34
N ILE A 92 -2.10 2.47 2.79
CA ILE A 92 -3.33 2.94 3.40
C ILE A 92 -4.00 3.91 2.45
N CYS A 93 -5.29 3.75 2.19
CA CYS A 93 -6.05 4.73 1.41
C CYS A 93 -7.48 4.91 1.94
N PRO A 94 -8.09 6.09 1.76
CA PRO A 94 -9.49 6.28 2.09
C PRO A 94 -10.41 5.26 1.41
N ILE A 95 -11.45 4.81 2.12
CA ILE A 95 -12.42 3.84 1.58
C ILE A 95 -13.04 4.34 0.27
N SER A 96 -13.34 5.64 0.20
CA SER A 96 -13.96 6.29 -0.96
C SER A 96 -13.10 6.29 -2.22
N VAL A 97 -11.78 6.11 -2.12
CA VAL A 97 -10.88 6.20 -3.28
C VAL A 97 -10.45 4.84 -3.83
N MET A 98 -10.80 3.72 -3.18
CA MET A 98 -10.40 2.36 -3.60
C MET A 98 -10.68 2.09 -5.09
N ARG A 99 -11.88 2.44 -5.55
CA ARG A 99 -12.25 2.27 -6.96
C ARG A 99 -11.36 3.08 -7.89
N THR A 100 -11.08 4.33 -7.52
CA THR A 100 -10.21 5.23 -8.27
C THR A 100 -8.78 4.72 -8.32
N VAL A 101 -8.26 4.17 -7.22
CA VAL A 101 -6.92 3.55 -7.17
C VAL A 101 -6.77 2.47 -8.24
N PHE A 102 -7.78 1.60 -8.40
CA PHE A 102 -7.71 0.53 -9.40
C PHE A 102 -7.94 0.99 -10.84
N GLN A 103 -8.56 2.15 -11.05
CA GLN A 103 -8.87 2.69 -12.38
C GLN A 103 -7.82 3.68 -12.90
N GLN A 104 -7.24 4.48 -12.00
CA GLN A 104 -6.37 5.61 -12.34
C GLN A 104 -5.00 5.51 -11.67
N GLY A 105 -4.84 4.61 -10.70
CA GLY A 105 -3.62 4.49 -9.92
C GLY A 105 -3.58 5.40 -8.69
N ILE A 106 -2.45 5.36 -8.00
CA ILE A 106 -2.19 6.16 -6.80
C ILE A 106 -0.70 6.42 -6.63
N VAL A 107 -0.35 7.65 -6.23
CA VAL A 107 1.01 7.99 -5.78
C VAL A 107 1.17 7.55 -4.32
N LEU A 108 2.22 6.79 -4.07
CA LEU A 108 2.62 6.28 -2.77
C LEU A 108 3.76 7.12 -2.22
N GLY A 109 3.46 7.90 -1.19
CA GLY A 109 4.40 8.70 -0.44
C GLY A 109 4.40 8.35 1.04
N SER A 110 5.04 9.19 1.85
CA SER A 110 5.23 8.95 3.29
C SER A 110 3.96 8.91 4.13
N SER A 111 2.83 9.40 3.59
CA SER A 111 1.54 9.42 4.28
C SER A 111 0.72 8.14 4.13
N ASN A 112 0.88 7.42 3.02
CA ASN A 112 0.05 6.26 2.67
C ASN A 112 0.85 4.98 2.46
N PHE A 113 2.13 5.06 2.08
CA PHE A 113 2.98 3.88 1.96
C PHE A 113 3.28 3.28 3.35
N VAL A 114 3.20 1.96 3.48
CA VAL A 114 3.51 1.24 4.72
C VAL A 114 4.75 0.37 4.57
N SER A 115 4.76 -0.54 3.59
CA SER A 115 5.87 -1.49 3.37
C SER A 115 5.76 -2.12 1.99
N ALA A 116 6.87 -2.50 1.38
CA ALA A 116 6.91 -3.30 0.15
C ALA A 116 8.23 -4.04 0.06
N GLU A 117 8.20 -5.34 -0.16
CA GLU A 117 9.40 -6.18 -0.22
C GLU A 117 9.13 -7.43 -1.08
N VAL A 118 10.21 -8.13 -1.43
CA VAL A 118 10.14 -9.49 -1.96
C VAL A 118 9.71 -10.42 -0.83
N LEU A 119 8.71 -11.28 -1.08
CA LEU A 119 8.24 -12.23 -0.09
C LEU A 119 9.32 -13.27 0.24
N ASP A 120 9.32 -13.75 1.48
CA ASP A 120 10.13 -14.89 1.88
C ASP A 120 9.61 -16.18 1.20
N GLN A 121 10.51 -17.12 0.92
CA GLN A 121 10.19 -18.40 0.28
C GLN A 121 9.11 -19.18 1.05
N SER A 122 9.07 -19.06 2.39
CA SER A 122 8.05 -19.65 3.25
C SER A 122 6.61 -19.25 2.87
N MET A 123 6.42 -18.05 2.32
CA MET A 123 5.11 -17.53 1.96
C MET A 123 4.72 -17.80 0.50
N PHE A 124 5.57 -18.39 -0.35
CA PHE A 124 5.29 -18.47 -1.79
C PHE A 124 4.01 -19.24 -2.13
N ASN A 125 3.80 -20.37 -1.43
CA ASN A 125 2.68 -21.28 -1.68
C ASN A 125 1.44 -20.97 -0.82
N GLU A 126 1.47 -19.91 -0.01
CA GLU A 126 0.32 -19.51 0.79
C GLU A 126 -0.73 -18.76 -0.03
N SER A 127 -2.00 -18.86 0.38
CA SER A 127 -3.06 -17.99 -0.13
C SER A 127 -2.78 -16.53 0.23
N SER A 128 -3.34 -15.59 -0.53
CA SER A 128 -3.29 -14.16 -0.18
C SER A 128 -3.90 -13.88 1.19
N GLU A 129 -4.90 -14.65 1.61
CA GLU A 129 -5.50 -14.59 2.94
C GLU A 129 -4.48 -14.88 4.04
N ASN A 130 -3.77 -16.01 3.95
CA ASN A 130 -2.74 -16.40 4.93
C ASN A 130 -1.56 -15.42 4.93
N LYS A 131 -1.11 -15.00 3.74
CA LYS A 131 -0.10 -13.94 3.57
C LYS A 131 -0.52 -12.66 4.30
N THR A 132 -1.79 -12.28 4.19
CA THR A 132 -2.32 -11.06 4.82
C THR A 132 -2.29 -11.16 6.34
N LEU A 133 -2.65 -12.31 6.92
CA LEU A 133 -2.60 -12.50 8.38
C LEU A 133 -1.16 -12.39 8.91
N SER A 134 -0.23 -13.04 8.23
CA SER A 134 1.20 -13.01 8.56
C SER A 134 1.78 -11.60 8.40
N LEU A 135 1.56 -10.96 7.26
CA LEU A 135 2.06 -9.62 6.96
C LEU A 135 1.45 -8.56 7.87
N PHE A 136 0.14 -8.63 8.16
CA PHE A 136 -0.50 -7.67 9.06
C PHE A 136 0.18 -7.66 10.42
N THR A 137 0.54 -8.84 10.94
CA THR A 137 1.30 -8.94 12.19
C THR A 137 2.66 -8.23 12.09
N LEU A 138 3.40 -8.45 10.99
CA LEU A 138 4.72 -7.87 10.74
C LEU A 138 4.69 -6.35 10.54
N VAL A 139 3.69 -5.81 9.85
CA VAL A 139 3.62 -4.38 9.50
C VAL A 139 2.74 -3.55 10.44
N SER A 140 2.04 -4.19 11.39
CA SER A 140 1.14 -3.55 12.35
C SER A 140 1.78 -2.37 13.12
N ASN A 141 3.07 -2.47 13.42
CA ASN A 141 3.83 -1.43 14.13
C ASN A 141 4.15 -0.20 13.25
N LYS A 142 4.17 -0.37 11.92
CA LYS A 142 4.38 0.70 10.91
C LYS A 142 3.07 1.43 10.60
N ILE A 143 1.93 0.76 10.77
CA ILE A 143 0.59 1.32 10.53
C ILE A 143 0.28 2.45 11.51
N ARG A 144 -0.18 3.58 10.96
CA ARG A 144 -0.66 4.74 11.72
C ARG A 144 -2.12 4.97 11.40
N ILE A 145 -2.99 4.87 12.41
CA ILE A 145 -4.43 5.05 12.24
C ILE A 145 -4.81 6.45 12.67
N ALA A 146 -5.31 7.25 11.72
CA ALA A 146 -5.79 8.60 12.02
C ALA A 146 -7.18 8.56 12.69
N THR A 147 -7.35 9.31 13.77
CA THR A 147 -8.63 9.42 14.48
C THR A 147 -8.85 10.79 15.12
N LYS A 148 -10.10 11.07 15.49
CA LYS A 148 -10.52 12.30 16.19
C LYS A 148 -10.48 12.19 17.72
N SER A 149 -10.16 11.01 18.26
CA SER A 149 -10.15 10.75 19.71
C SER A 149 -8.80 10.17 20.17
N PRO A 150 -8.19 10.70 21.26
CA PRO A 150 -6.94 10.18 21.80
C PRO A 150 -7.09 8.83 22.53
N VAL A 151 -8.31 8.38 22.78
CA VAL A 151 -8.59 7.30 23.71
C VAL A 151 -8.17 5.95 23.13
N SER A 152 -7.34 5.23 23.88
CA SER A 152 -6.97 3.86 23.57
C SER A 152 -8.20 2.95 23.57
N ARG A 153 -8.29 2.04 22.60
CA ARG A 153 -9.47 1.18 22.48
C ARG A 153 -9.14 -0.12 21.79
N LEU A 154 -9.84 -1.16 22.24
CA LEU A 154 -9.94 -2.41 21.51
C LEU A 154 -10.66 -2.15 20.18
N THR A 155 -10.01 -2.53 19.10
CA THR A 155 -10.44 -2.25 17.74
C THR A 155 -10.53 -3.55 16.98
N GLN A 156 -11.70 -3.80 16.38
CA GLN A 156 -11.92 -4.92 15.49
C GLN A 156 -11.40 -4.58 14.09
N PHE A 157 -10.62 -5.49 13.52
CA PHE A 157 -10.17 -5.46 12.14
C PHE A 157 -10.81 -6.62 11.39
N SER A 158 -11.44 -6.30 10.27
CA SER A 158 -12.10 -7.24 9.37
C SER A 158 -11.27 -7.38 8.10
N TYR A 159 -11.08 -8.62 7.66
CA TYR A 159 -10.21 -8.97 6.55
C TYR A 159 -11.03 -9.51 5.39
N PHE A 160 -10.90 -8.87 4.23
CA PHE A 160 -11.67 -9.17 3.04
C PHE A 160 -10.75 -9.62 1.91
N SER A 161 -11.14 -10.71 1.24
CA SER A 161 -10.45 -11.20 0.05
C SER A 161 -10.71 -10.30 -1.15
N SER A 162 -10.02 -10.54 -2.27
CA SER A 162 -10.24 -9.83 -3.53
C SER A 162 -11.68 -9.93 -4.06
N ASN A 163 -12.40 -10.98 -3.65
CA ASN A 163 -13.78 -11.26 -4.02
C ASN A 163 -14.80 -10.56 -3.09
N GLY A 164 -14.33 -9.88 -2.04
CA GLY A 164 -15.16 -9.21 -1.05
C GLY A 164 -15.66 -10.13 0.08
N GLU A 165 -15.15 -11.37 0.16
CA GLU A 165 -15.53 -12.30 1.22
C GLU A 165 -14.75 -12.01 2.50
N LEU A 166 -15.45 -11.97 3.64
CA LEU A 166 -14.84 -11.84 4.96
C LEU A 166 -14.21 -13.19 5.35
N PHE A 167 -12.88 -13.26 5.39
CA PHE A 167 -12.16 -14.49 5.73
C PHE A 167 -11.60 -14.49 7.16
N HIS A 168 -11.43 -13.32 7.78
CA HIS A 168 -10.90 -13.24 9.15
C HIS A 168 -11.38 -12.00 9.90
N THR A 169 -11.29 -12.07 11.23
CA THR A 169 -11.48 -10.93 12.12
C THR A 169 -10.48 -11.02 13.26
N SER A 170 -9.82 -9.90 13.56
CA SER A 170 -8.87 -9.81 14.69
C SER A 170 -9.16 -8.60 15.55
N TYR A 171 -8.76 -8.64 16.82
CA TYR A 171 -8.89 -7.52 17.74
C TYR A 171 -7.51 -7.04 18.17
N LYS A 172 -7.26 -5.74 18.04
CA LYS A 172 -6.00 -5.11 18.46
C LYS A 172 -6.29 -3.87 19.28
N THR A 173 -5.43 -3.60 20.25
CA THR A 173 -5.56 -2.37 21.05
C THR A 173 -4.87 -1.26 20.29
N THR A 174 -5.61 -0.19 20.00
CA THR A 174 -5.03 1.04 19.47
C THR A 174 -4.59 1.90 20.63
N VAL A 175 -3.37 2.42 20.60
CA VAL A 175 -2.83 3.36 21.61
C VAL A 175 -2.30 4.61 20.94
N LEU A 176 -2.43 5.74 21.61
CA LEU A 176 -1.97 7.02 21.08
C LEU A 176 -0.44 6.98 20.86
N LYS A 177 -0.01 7.43 19.68
CA LYS A 177 1.42 7.58 19.33
C LYS A 177 1.81 9.03 19.15
N SER A 178 1.00 9.81 18.44
CA SER A 178 1.27 11.23 18.21
C SER A 178 0.00 12.03 17.96
N VAL A 179 0.12 13.35 18.04
CA VAL A 179 -0.96 14.31 17.78
C VAL A 179 -0.45 15.31 16.75
N SER A 180 -1.29 15.63 15.77
CA SER A 180 -1.10 16.75 14.85
C SER A 180 -2.20 17.77 15.08
N VAL A 181 -1.80 19.04 15.15
CA VAL A 181 -2.72 20.16 15.30
C VAL A 181 -2.65 20.98 14.03
N ASN A 182 -3.81 21.21 13.41
CA ASN A 182 -3.90 22.14 12.30
C ASN A 182 -3.84 23.58 12.87
N PRO A 183 -2.83 24.38 12.51
CA PRO A 183 -2.61 25.69 13.13
C PRO A 183 -3.66 26.75 12.74
N THR A 184 -4.37 26.58 11.62
CA THR A 184 -5.38 27.54 11.16
C THR A 184 -6.78 27.23 11.68
N THR A 185 -7.09 25.96 11.94
CA THR A 185 -8.43 25.53 12.39
C THR A 185 -8.47 25.03 13.83
N ASN A 186 -7.30 24.90 14.49
CA ASN A 186 -7.13 24.22 15.76
C ASN A 186 -7.65 22.76 15.79
N ALA A 187 -7.94 22.17 14.62
CA ALA A 187 -8.40 20.80 14.52
C ALA A 187 -7.28 19.83 14.88
N GLN A 188 -7.56 18.93 15.83
CA GLN A 188 -6.61 17.92 16.28
C GLN A 188 -6.86 16.59 15.56
N ARG A 189 -5.78 15.99 15.07
CA ARG A 189 -5.73 14.61 14.57
C ARG A 189 -4.82 13.79 15.46
N TYR A 190 -5.35 12.68 15.96
CA TYR A 190 -4.62 11.73 16.77
C TYR A 190 -4.19 10.57 15.89
N PHE A 191 -2.93 10.19 15.98
CA PHE A 191 -2.39 9.03 15.28
C PHE A 191 -2.15 7.91 16.29
N MET A 192 -2.90 6.83 16.09
CA MET A 192 -2.82 5.64 16.92
C MET A 192 -1.87 4.62 16.30
N ARG A 193 -1.19 3.85 17.14
CA ARG A 193 -0.46 2.64 16.76
C ARG A 193 -1.17 1.41 17.28
N LEU A 194 -0.91 0.27 16.65
CA LEU A 194 -1.41 -1.02 17.10
C LEU A 194 -0.51 -1.62 18.18
N GLN A 195 -1.13 -2.25 19.17
CA GLN A 195 -0.54 -3.16 20.17
C GLN A 195 -1.22 -4.53 20.04
#